data_AF-R7RWA6-F1
#
_entry.id   AF-R7RWA6-F1
#
_cell.length_a   1.000
_cell.length_b   1.000
_cell.length_c   1.000
_cell.angle_alpha   90.00
_cell.angle_beta   90.00
_cell.angle_gamma   90.00
#
_symmetry.space_group_name_H-M   'P 1'
#
loop_
_entity.id
_entity.type
_entity.pdbx_description
1 polymer ?
#
loop_
_entity_poly.entity_id
_entity_poly.type
_entity_poly.pdbx_seq_one_letter_code
_entity_poly.pdbx_strand_id
1 'polypeptide(L)'
;VEIGLGNTDNRFPTGNNELLLRGAIGWNKDEHSLDKKGASKADVTNLLESAGFSKSNPYYIVPQGRITALTNAKDHERLALLKEVAGTKVYEQRRTESLRIMSETEAKRSRISELLDYIDTHLTELEEEKEELKEFEEKDKDRRCLEYALCQRELEEVAAALEEIEEERRGEVHGANVRREQFADREQRIQVRSSPT
;
A
#
# COMPACT_ATOMS: atom_id res chain seq x y z
N VAL A 1 37.18 -6.01 42.70
CA VAL A 1 36.89 -7.18 43.57
C VAL A 1 36.86 -8.42 42.69
N GLU A 2 37.44 -9.52 43.15
CA GLU A 2 37.50 -10.79 42.44
C GLU A 2 37.03 -11.93 43.35
N ILE A 3 36.22 -12.83 42.80
CA ILE A 3 35.64 -13.95 43.52
C ILE A 3 35.86 -15.20 42.66
N GLY A 4 36.44 -16.25 43.25
CA GLY A 4 36.49 -17.59 42.69
C GLY A 4 35.31 -18.41 43.19
N LEU A 5 34.53 -18.96 42.28
CA LEU A 5 33.38 -19.82 42.58
C LEU A 5 33.71 -21.24 42.13
N GLY A 6 33.59 -22.22 43.02
CA GLY A 6 33.68 -23.63 42.64
C GLY A 6 32.50 -24.02 41.75
N ASN A 7 32.78 -24.67 40.62
CA ASN A 7 31.81 -25.12 39.60
C ASN A 7 31.93 -26.64 39.37
N THR A 8 32.12 -27.41 40.43
CA THR A 8 32.27 -28.88 40.36
C THR A 8 31.00 -29.60 39.90
N ASP A 9 29.84 -28.97 40.07
CA ASP A 9 28.54 -29.46 39.60
C ASP A 9 28.12 -28.89 38.24
N ASN A 10 29.02 -28.15 37.58
CA ASN A 10 28.83 -27.58 36.24
C ASN A 10 27.55 -26.72 36.10
N ARG A 11 27.16 -26.01 37.17
CA ARG A 11 26.05 -25.03 37.14
C ARG A 11 26.32 -23.86 36.21
N PHE A 12 27.58 -23.45 36.09
CA PHE A 12 28.01 -22.46 35.12
C PHE A 12 28.46 -23.19 33.85
N PRO A 13 27.86 -22.92 32.67
CA PRO A 13 28.19 -23.57 31.41
C PRO A 13 29.49 -23.03 30.80
N THR A 14 30.58 -23.00 31.57
CA THR A 14 31.90 -22.55 31.13
C THR A 14 32.85 -23.71 30.84
N GLY A 15 32.51 -24.93 31.26
CA GLY A 15 33.34 -26.14 31.09
C GLY A 15 34.54 -26.22 32.03
N ASN A 16 34.70 -25.25 32.93
CA ASN A 16 35.75 -25.19 33.93
C ASN A 16 35.19 -25.59 35.31
N ASN A 17 36.03 -26.24 36.13
CA ASN A 17 35.67 -26.62 37.51
C ASN A 17 35.65 -25.42 38.49
N GLU A 18 36.12 -24.26 38.05
CA GLU A 18 36.09 -23.01 38.80
C GLU A 18 35.71 -21.87 37.85
N LEU A 19 34.95 -20.90 38.35
CA LEU A 19 34.59 -19.68 37.65
C LEU A 19 35.22 -18.48 38.38
N LEU A 20 36.04 -17.72 37.67
CA LEU A 20 36.60 -16.46 38.19
C LEU A 20 35.75 -15.28 37.70
N LEU A 21 35.01 -14.66 38.62
CA LEU A 21 34.25 -13.44 38.37
C LEU A 21 34.98 -12.25 38.98
N ARG A 22 35.32 -11.27 38.15
CA ARG A 22 35.91 -10.00 38.59
C ARG A 22 35.02 -8.84 38.19
N GLY A 23 34.75 -7.96 39.15
CA GLY A 23 34.11 -6.67 38.93
C GLY A 23 35.03 -5.53 39.38
N ALA A 24 35.29 -4.57 38.50
CA ALA A 24 36.00 -3.34 38.80
C ALA A 24 35.05 -2.15 38.60
N ILE A 25 34.92 -1.33 39.64
CA ILE A 25 34.12 -0.10 39.59
C ILE A 25 35.10 1.02 39.27
N GLY A 26 35.01 1.56 38.05
CA GLY A 26 35.80 2.71 37.62
C GLY A 26 35.03 4.02 37.83
N TRP A 27 35.73 5.15 37.69
CA TRP A 27 35.13 6.47 37.86
C TRP A 27 34.04 6.79 36.83
N ASN A 28 34.23 6.33 35.58
CA ASN A 28 33.29 6.56 34.48
C ASN A 28 32.65 5.26 33.95
N LYS A 29 33.24 4.10 34.26
CA LYS A 29 32.82 2.82 33.66
C LYS A 29 33.09 1.67 34.62
N ASP A 30 32.08 0.83 34.78
CA ASP A 30 32.21 -0.47 35.42
C ASP A 30 32.69 -1.50 34.41
N GLU A 31 33.66 -2.32 34.82
CA GLU A 31 34.19 -3.41 34.02
C GLU A 31 33.94 -4.74 34.71
N HIS A 32 33.46 -5.71 33.93
CA HIS A 32 33.25 -7.07 34.38
C HIS A 32 34.09 -8.03 33.54
N SER A 33 34.62 -9.07 34.18
CA SER A 33 35.30 -10.15 33.48
C SER A 33 34.96 -11.52 34.07
N LEU A 34 34.88 -12.50 33.17
CA LEU A 34 34.63 -13.91 33.43
C LEU A 34 35.84 -14.69 32.93
N ASP A 35 36.51 -15.45 33.80
CA ASP A 35 37.73 -16.20 33.47
C ASP A 35 38.78 -15.36 32.73
N LYS A 36 39.01 -14.14 33.23
CA LYS A 36 39.93 -13.13 32.68
C LYS A 36 39.55 -12.59 31.29
N LYS A 37 38.37 -12.91 30.75
CA LYS A 37 37.82 -12.33 29.52
C LYS A 37 36.82 -11.23 29.85
N GLY A 38 36.87 -10.11 29.15
CA GLY A 38 35.90 -9.02 29.33
C GLY A 38 34.49 -9.48 28.96
N ALA A 39 33.51 -9.13 29.79
CA ALA A 39 32.10 -9.51 29.61
C ALA A 39 31.19 -8.31 29.87
N SER A 40 30.04 -8.26 29.21
CA SER A 40 29.05 -7.23 29.48
C SER A 40 28.29 -7.53 30.78
N LYS A 41 27.70 -6.49 31.40
CA LYS A 41 26.84 -6.65 32.59
C LYS A 41 25.63 -7.55 32.31
N ALA A 42 25.12 -7.53 31.07
CA ALA A 42 24.01 -8.39 30.65
C ALA A 42 24.43 -9.86 30.64
N ASP A 43 25.59 -10.17 30.06
CA ASP A 43 26.12 -11.54 29.99
C ASP A 43 26.39 -12.11 31.38
N VAL A 44 26.99 -11.32 32.27
CA VAL A 44 27.20 -11.71 33.67
C VAL A 44 25.88 -11.95 34.39
N THR A 45 24.87 -11.10 34.16
CA THR A 45 23.54 -11.28 34.78
C THR A 45 22.87 -12.55 34.26
N ASN A 46 22.94 -12.81 32.96
CA ASN A 46 22.36 -14.00 32.34
C ASN A 46 23.05 -15.29 32.81
N LEU A 47 24.38 -15.27 32.98
CA LEU A 47 25.16 -16.39 33.51
C LEU A 47 24.82 -16.69 34.98
N LEU A 48 24.64 -15.65 35.79
CA LEU A 48 24.21 -15.81 37.18
C LEU A 48 22.77 -16.34 37.25
N GLU A 49 21.88 -15.85 36.39
CA GLU A 49 20.51 -16.34 36.29
C GLU A 49 20.43 -17.81 35.87
N SER A 50 21.24 -18.26 34.92
CA SER A 50 21.27 -19.68 34.51
C SER A 50 21.78 -20.60 35.62
N ALA A 51 22.66 -20.11 36.50
CA ALA A 51 23.12 -20.82 37.69
C ALA A 51 22.16 -20.71 38.90
N GLY A 52 21.01 -20.03 38.74
CA GLY A 52 19.99 -19.88 39.78
C GLY A 52 20.12 -18.63 40.66
N PHE A 53 21.12 -17.78 40.42
CA PHE A 53 21.29 -16.48 41.08
C PHE A 53 20.54 -15.40 40.30
N SER A 54 19.21 -15.46 40.35
CA SER A 54 18.37 -14.45 39.72
C SER A 54 18.26 -13.19 40.55
N LYS A 55 18.34 -12.01 39.90
CA LYS A 55 17.97 -10.71 40.51
C LYS A 55 16.53 -10.71 41.01
N SER A 56 15.68 -11.54 40.40
CA SER A 56 14.30 -11.74 40.80
C SER A 56 14.18 -12.59 42.06
N ASN A 57 15.21 -13.28 42.55
CA ASN A 57 15.12 -14.13 43.74
C ASN A 57 16.21 -13.80 44.78
N PRO A 58 16.24 -12.57 45.35
CA PRO A 58 17.37 -12.07 46.14
C PRO A 58 17.49 -12.65 47.56
N TYR A 59 16.77 -13.72 47.92
CA TYR A 59 16.72 -14.24 49.30
C TYR A 59 18.05 -14.79 49.82
N TYR A 60 19.02 -14.98 48.93
CA TYR A 60 20.39 -15.30 49.32
C TYR A 60 21.16 -14.09 49.89
N ILE A 61 20.58 -12.88 49.86
CA ILE A 61 21.13 -11.66 50.47
C ILE A 61 20.09 -11.08 51.44
N VAL A 62 20.49 -10.88 52.70
CA VAL A 62 19.66 -10.22 53.71
C VAL A 62 20.32 -8.89 54.12
N PRO A 63 19.91 -7.76 53.50
CA PRO A 63 20.37 -6.44 53.92
C PRO A 63 19.89 -6.09 55.33
N GLN A 64 20.60 -5.18 56.00
CA GLN A 64 20.17 -4.65 57.29
C GLN A 64 18.77 -4.04 57.18
N GLY A 65 17.89 -4.36 58.13
CA GLY A 65 16.50 -3.90 58.14
C GLY A 65 15.53 -4.73 57.29
N ARG A 66 16.00 -5.67 56.46
CA ARG A 66 15.12 -6.53 55.63
C ARG A 66 14.19 -7.40 56.46
N ILE A 67 14.65 -7.89 57.61
CA ILE A 67 13.83 -8.71 58.53
C ILE A 67 12.68 -7.87 59.09
N THR A 68 12.97 -6.67 59.61
CA THR A 68 11.95 -5.75 60.14
C THR A 68 10.93 -5.36 59.06
N ALA A 69 11.39 -5.11 57.83
CA ALA A 69 10.53 -4.81 56.70
C ALA A 69 9.60 -6.00 56.37
N LEU A 70 10.11 -7.23 56.39
CA LEU A 70 9.30 -8.43 56.15
C LEU A 70 8.25 -8.66 57.25
N THR A 71 8.63 -8.44 58.52
CA THR A 71 7.70 -8.57 59.65
C THR A 71 6.56 -7.55 59.55
N ASN A 72 6.86 -6.31 59.16
CA ASN A 72 5.89 -5.22 59.01
C ASN A 72 5.21 -5.15 57.63
N ALA A 73 5.58 -6.02 56.69
CA ALA A 73 5.04 -6.01 55.34
C ALA A 73 3.53 -6.28 55.32
N LYS A 74 2.81 -5.58 54.45
CA LYS A 74 1.37 -5.81 54.23
C LYS A 74 1.15 -7.10 53.46
N ASP A 75 -0.06 -7.67 53.53
CA ASP A 75 -0.36 -8.97 52.93
C ASP A 75 -0.12 -9.02 51.40
N HIS A 76 -0.36 -7.92 50.68
CA HIS A 76 -0.08 -7.84 49.24
C HIS A 76 1.44 -7.86 48.93
N GLU A 77 2.28 -7.28 49.79
CA GLU A 77 3.74 -7.30 49.65
C GLU A 77 4.28 -8.70 49.94
N ARG A 78 3.72 -9.37 50.96
CA ARG A 78 4.01 -10.78 51.27
C ARG A 78 3.56 -11.72 50.14
N LEU A 79 2.43 -11.44 49.50
CA LEU A 79 1.99 -12.20 48.33
C LEU A 79 2.90 -11.97 47.13
N ALA A 80 3.29 -10.72 46.86
CA ALA A 80 4.24 -10.41 45.79
C ALA A 80 5.57 -11.13 45.99
N LEU A 81 6.05 -11.15 47.24
CA LEU A 81 7.22 -11.91 47.68
C LEU A 81 7.06 -13.41 47.37
N LEU A 82 5.92 -14.00 47.74
CA LEU A 82 5.62 -15.42 47.50
C LEU A 82 5.53 -15.77 46.02
N LYS A 83 4.91 -14.91 45.20
CA LYS A 83 4.88 -15.05 43.73
C LYS A 83 6.26 -14.97 43.10
N GLU A 84 7.14 -14.15 43.67
CA GLU A 84 8.50 -14.00 43.22
C GLU A 84 9.35 -15.24 43.55
N VAL A 85 9.22 -15.82 44.75
CA VAL A 85 9.83 -17.12 45.11
C VAL A 85 9.33 -18.25 44.22
N ALA A 86 8.01 -18.27 43.96
CA ALA A 86 7.39 -19.28 43.12
C ALA A 86 7.77 -19.15 41.63
N GLY A 87 8.49 -18.10 41.23
CA GLY A 87 8.89 -17.85 39.85
C GLY A 87 7.72 -17.50 38.91
N THR A 88 6.51 -17.30 39.43
CA THR A 88 5.30 -17.07 38.63
C THR A 88 5.25 -15.66 38.03
N LYS A 89 6.06 -14.73 38.56
CA LYS A 89 6.13 -13.33 38.12
C LYS A 89 6.53 -13.21 36.63
N VAL A 90 7.49 -14.00 36.15
CA VAL A 90 7.92 -13.98 34.74
C VAL A 90 6.81 -14.47 33.83
N TYR A 91 6.09 -15.52 34.24
CA TYR A 91 4.95 -16.04 33.50
C TYR A 91 3.80 -15.02 33.46
N GLU A 92 3.43 -14.41 34.58
CA GLU A 92 2.38 -13.38 34.65
C GLU A 92 2.72 -12.16 33.77
N GLN A 93 3.98 -11.71 33.76
CA GLN A 93 4.45 -10.63 32.90
C GLN A 93 4.33 -10.98 31.41
N ARG A 94 4.83 -12.17 31.00
CA ARG A 94 4.72 -12.63 29.62
C ARG A 94 3.26 -12.78 29.18
N ARG A 95 2.41 -13.34 30.03
CA ARG A 95 0.97 -13.49 29.76
C ARG A 95 0.29 -12.15 29.56
N THR A 96 0.59 -11.16 30.42
CA THR A 96 0.01 -9.82 30.31
C THR A 96 0.43 -9.14 29.00
N GLU A 97 1.70 -9.25 28.63
CA GLU A 97 2.20 -8.71 27.37
C GLU A 97 1.58 -9.41 26.16
N SER A 98 1.45 -10.74 26.18
CA SER A 98 0.78 -11.49 25.11
C SER A 98 -0.69 -11.08 24.96
N LEU A 99 -1.41 -10.86 26.06
CA LEU A 99 -2.80 -10.39 26.03
C LEU A 99 -2.90 -8.99 25.42
N ARG A 100 -1.94 -8.09 25.73
CA ARG A 100 -1.86 -6.76 25.13
C ARG A 100 -1.68 -6.84 23.62
N ILE A 101 -0.71 -7.64 23.15
CA ILE A 101 -0.44 -7.85 21.73
C ILE A 101 -1.66 -8.47 21.02
N MET A 102 -2.35 -9.41 21.67
CA MET A 102 -3.55 -10.02 21.11
C MET A 102 -4.67 -9.00 20.92
N SER A 103 -4.89 -8.11 21.90
CA SER A 103 -5.85 -7.02 21.79
C SER A 103 -5.50 -6.04 20.68
N GLU A 104 -4.23 -5.66 20.54
CA GLU A 104 -3.77 -4.77 19.47
C GLU A 104 -3.93 -5.42 18.08
N THR A 105 -3.71 -6.73 17.99
CA THR A 105 -3.88 -7.50 16.75
C THR A 105 -5.35 -7.59 16.35
N GLU A 106 -6.24 -7.84 17.31
CA GLU A 106 -7.68 -7.91 17.03
C GLU A 106 -8.23 -6.56 16.55
N ALA A 107 -7.79 -5.46 17.14
CA ALA A 107 -8.16 -4.11 16.67
C ALA A 107 -7.68 -3.85 15.22
N LYS A 108 -6.45 -4.27 14.88
CA LYS A 108 -5.95 -4.18 13.50
C LYS A 108 -6.78 -5.04 12.55
N ARG A 109 -7.15 -6.24 12.96
CA ARG A 109 -7.98 -7.15 12.16
C ARG A 109 -9.36 -6.57 11.89
N SER A 110 -10.01 -5.96 12.89
CA SER A 110 -11.30 -5.27 12.69
C SER A 110 -11.19 -4.19 11.61
N ARG A 111 -10.15 -3.35 11.70
CA ARG A 111 -9.91 -2.29 10.72
C ARG A 111 -9.64 -2.82 9.30
N ILE A 112 -8.95 -3.95 9.18
CA ILE A 112 -8.74 -4.62 7.89
C ILE A 112 -10.08 -5.10 7.33
N SER A 113 -10.94 -5.68 8.17
CA SER A 113 -12.28 -6.12 7.74
C SER A 113 -13.12 -4.96 7.22
N GLU A 114 -13.16 -3.84 7.95
CA GLU A 114 -13.89 -2.63 7.52
C GLU A 114 -13.38 -2.10 6.18
N LEU A 115 -12.06 -2.14 5.95
CA LEU A 115 -11.47 -1.72 4.69
C LEU A 115 -11.80 -2.68 3.53
N LEU A 116 -11.87 -3.99 3.80
CA LEU A 116 -12.29 -4.97 2.81
C LEU A 116 -13.75 -4.76 2.41
N ASP A 117 -14.64 -4.54 3.36
CA ASP A 117 -16.06 -4.27 3.08
C ASP A 117 -16.23 -2.99 2.23
N TYR A 118 -15.41 -1.97 2.50
CA TYR A 118 -15.37 -0.75 1.69
C TYR A 118 -14.89 -1.02 0.25
N ILE A 119 -13.83 -1.82 0.09
CA ILE A 119 -13.31 -2.19 -1.23
C ILE A 119 -14.36 -2.99 -2.01
N ASP A 120 -15.05 -3.93 -1.37
CA ASP A 120 -16.10 -4.73 -2.01
C ASP A 120 -17.25 -3.84 -2.49
N THR A 121 -17.65 -2.84 -1.70
CA THR A 121 -18.67 -1.86 -2.08
C THR A 121 -18.23 -1.05 -3.31
N HIS A 122 -16.99 -0.55 -3.33
CA HIS A 122 -16.46 0.16 -4.49
C HIS A 122 -16.30 -0.72 -5.73
N LEU A 123 -15.98 -1.99 -5.57
CA LEU A 123 -15.94 -2.93 -6.69
C LEU A 123 -17.33 -3.11 -7.31
N THR A 124 -18.38 -3.17 -6.48
CA THR A 124 -19.76 -3.24 -7.00
C THR A 124 -20.17 -1.98 -7.75
N GLU A 125 -19.84 -0.79 -7.23
CA GLU A 125 -20.10 0.49 -7.92
C GLU A 125 -19.35 0.56 -9.26
N LEU A 126 -18.09 0.15 -9.31
CA LEU A 126 -17.30 0.11 -10.54
C LEU A 126 -17.85 -0.88 -11.58
N GLU A 127 -18.43 -2.00 -11.15
CA GLU A 127 -19.06 -2.95 -12.07
C GLU A 127 -20.34 -2.35 -12.68
N GLU A 128 -21.12 -1.60 -11.90
CA GLU A 128 -22.29 -0.85 -12.38
C GLU A 128 -21.89 0.24 -13.38
N GLU A 129 -20.89 1.07 -13.04
CA GLU A 129 -20.37 2.13 -13.93
C GLU A 129 -19.85 1.55 -15.25
N LYS A 130 -19.18 0.39 -15.19
CA LYS A 130 -18.69 -0.32 -16.38
C LYS A 130 -19.84 -0.79 -17.27
N GLU A 131 -20.93 -1.27 -16.71
CA GLU A 131 -22.08 -1.72 -17.50
C GLU A 131 -22.80 -0.51 -18.13
N GLU A 132 -22.97 0.58 -17.39
CA GLU A 132 -23.50 1.84 -17.94
C GLU A 132 -22.63 2.37 -19.08
N LEU A 133 -21.31 2.30 -18.94
CA LEU A 133 -20.38 2.72 -20.00
C LEU A 133 -20.52 1.86 -21.26
N LYS A 134 -20.70 0.53 -21.12
CA LYS A 134 -20.94 -0.32 -22.30
C LYS A 134 -22.25 0.05 -23.01
N GLU A 135 -23.32 0.28 -22.27
CA GLU A 135 -24.59 0.71 -22.86
C GLU A 135 -24.43 2.05 -23.60
N PHE A 136 -23.66 2.97 -23.02
CA PHE A 136 -23.33 4.23 -23.66
C PHE A 136 -22.54 4.03 -24.96
N GLU A 137 -21.52 3.16 -24.97
CA GLU A 137 -20.72 2.87 -26.16
C GLU A 137 -21.56 2.26 -27.29
N GLU A 138 -22.49 1.37 -26.97
CA GLU A 138 -23.43 0.79 -27.94
C GLU A 138 -24.33 1.87 -28.54
N LYS A 139 -24.94 2.70 -27.71
CA LYS A 139 -25.79 3.81 -28.16
C LYS A 139 -25.02 4.86 -28.96
N ASP A 140 -23.78 5.17 -28.59
CA ASP A 140 -22.94 6.10 -29.34
C ASP A 140 -22.51 5.53 -30.70
N LYS A 141 -22.29 4.20 -30.78
CA LYS A 141 -22.06 3.53 -32.06
C LYS A 141 -23.27 3.67 -32.99
N ASP A 142 -24.47 3.40 -32.48
CA ASP A 142 -25.71 3.56 -33.25
C ASP A 142 -25.93 5.01 -33.69
N ARG A 143 -25.71 5.97 -32.77
CA ARG A 143 -25.75 7.40 -33.06
C ARG A 143 -24.82 7.77 -34.21
N ARG A 144 -23.56 7.31 -34.18
CA ARG A 144 -22.57 7.57 -35.24
C ARG A 144 -22.98 6.95 -36.57
N CYS A 145 -23.55 5.74 -36.56
CA CYS A 145 -24.06 5.11 -37.78
C CYS A 145 -25.21 5.90 -38.41
N LEU A 146 -26.16 6.37 -37.59
CA LEU A 146 -27.27 7.20 -38.05
C LEU A 146 -26.80 8.57 -38.56
N GLU A 147 -25.86 9.20 -37.84
CA GLU A 147 -25.26 10.47 -38.23
C GLU A 147 -24.56 10.35 -39.60
N TYR A 148 -23.77 9.30 -39.80
CA TYR A 148 -23.11 9.04 -41.07
C TYR A 148 -24.13 8.81 -42.21
N ALA A 149 -25.18 8.02 -41.96
CA ALA A 149 -26.22 7.78 -42.96
C ALA A 149 -26.98 9.06 -43.33
N LEU A 150 -27.24 9.94 -42.36
CA LEU A 150 -27.87 11.24 -42.59
C LEU A 150 -26.97 12.13 -43.45
N CYS A 151 -25.69 12.29 -43.07
CA CYS A 151 -24.74 13.08 -43.85
C CYS A 151 -24.54 12.54 -45.27
N GLN A 152 -24.52 11.22 -45.45
CA GLN A 152 -24.41 10.61 -46.77
C GLN A 152 -25.64 10.95 -47.64
N ARG A 153 -26.84 10.86 -47.08
CA ARG A 153 -28.08 11.24 -47.77
C ARG A 153 -28.08 12.72 -48.16
N GLU A 154 -27.69 13.59 -47.23
CA GLU A 154 -27.58 15.03 -47.51
C GLU A 154 -26.54 15.32 -48.61
N LEU A 155 -25.41 14.59 -48.62
CA LEU A 155 -24.39 14.71 -49.66
C LEU A 155 -24.93 14.28 -51.03
N GLU A 156 -25.68 13.20 -51.10
CA GLU A 156 -26.33 12.73 -52.33
C GLU A 156 -27.38 13.73 -52.85
N GLU A 157 -28.20 14.29 -51.96
CA GLU A 157 -29.18 15.34 -52.31
C GLU A 157 -28.48 16.59 -52.88
N VAL A 158 -27.42 17.06 -52.23
CA VAL A 158 -26.64 18.22 -52.70
C VAL A 158 -25.95 17.91 -54.03
N ALA A 159 -25.38 16.71 -54.18
CA ALA A 159 -24.71 16.30 -55.42
C ALA A 159 -25.70 16.25 -56.61
N ALA A 160 -26.90 15.69 -56.40
CA ALA A 160 -27.94 15.65 -57.43
C ALA A 160 -28.39 17.06 -57.84
N ALA A 161 -28.61 17.96 -56.86
CA ALA A 161 -28.95 19.35 -57.14
C ALA A 161 -27.82 20.08 -57.92
N LEU A 162 -26.56 19.76 -57.62
CA LEU A 162 -25.41 20.34 -58.30
C LEU A 162 -25.29 19.85 -59.75
N GLU A 163 -25.58 18.56 -60.00
CA GLU A 163 -25.62 17.98 -61.33
C GLU A 163 -26.74 18.59 -62.20
N GLU A 164 -27.92 18.83 -61.62
CA GLU A 164 -29.03 19.52 -62.29
C GLU A 164 -28.63 20.94 -62.74
N ILE A 165 -28.03 21.72 -61.83
CA ILE A 165 -27.53 23.07 -62.14
C ILE A 165 -26.44 23.02 -63.23
N GLU A 166 -25.55 22.02 -63.20
CA GLU A 166 -24.53 21.84 -64.22
C GLU A 166 -25.11 21.49 -65.59
N GLU A 167 -26.12 20.63 -65.66
CA GLU A 167 -26.85 20.29 -66.89
C GLU A 167 -27.55 21.53 -67.47
N GLU A 168 -28.27 22.29 -66.65
CA GLU A 168 -28.88 23.55 -67.08
C GLU A 168 -27.83 24.50 -67.67
N ARG A 169 -26.71 24.69 -66.96
CA ARG A 169 -25.60 25.53 -67.44
C ARG A 169 -25.01 25.03 -68.75
N ARG A 170 -24.83 23.70 -68.92
CA ARG A 170 -24.37 23.10 -70.18
C ARG A 170 -25.37 23.37 -71.31
N GLY A 171 -26.66 23.21 -71.04
CA GLY A 171 -27.75 23.49 -71.99
C GLY A 171 -27.78 24.95 -72.43
N GLU A 172 -27.64 25.89 -71.50
CA GLU A 172 -27.57 27.32 -71.80
C GLU A 172 -26.38 27.68 -72.68
N VAL A 173 -25.19 27.14 -72.37
CA VAL A 173 -23.97 27.35 -73.17
C VAL A 173 -24.15 26.78 -74.57
N HIS A 174 -24.71 25.57 -74.71
CA HIS A 174 -25.00 24.98 -76.01
C HIS A 174 -25.99 25.84 -76.81
N GLY A 175 -27.09 26.27 -76.18
CA GLY A 175 -28.07 27.16 -76.81
C GLY A 175 -27.49 28.53 -77.20
N ALA A 176 -26.54 29.07 -76.41
CA ALA A 176 -25.81 30.29 -76.77
C ALA A 176 -24.90 30.08 -77.99
N ASN A 177 -24.21 28.95 -78.08
CA ASN A 177 -23.36 28.60 -79.21
C ASN A 177 -24.16 28.39 -80.51
N VAL A 178 -25.27 27.66 -80.45
CA VAL A 178 -26.17 27.47 -81.61
C VAL A 178 -26.74 28.80 -82.08
N ARG A 179 -27.16 29.68 -81.16
CA ARG A 179 -27.61 31.03 -81.52
C ARG A 179 -26.49 31.82 -82.20
N ARG A 180 -25.25 31.75 -81.69
CA ARG A 180 -24.08 32.40 -82.32
C ARG A 180 -23.84 31.90 -83.75
N GLU A 181 -23.87 30.60 -83.99
CA GLU A 181 -23.72 30.03 -85.34
C GLU A 181 -24.83 30.52 -86.28
N GLN A 182 -26.09 30.50 -85.83
CA GLN A 182 -27.20 31.01 -86.61
C GLN A 182 -27.08 32.51 -86.93
N PHE A 183 -26.55 33.31 -86.00
CA PHE A 183 -26.26 34.72 -86.24
C PHE A 183 -25.14 34.89 -87.27
N ALA A 184 -24.05 34.12 -87.17
CA ALA A 184 -22.95 34.14 -88.12
C ALA A 184 -23.40 33.73 -89.55
N ASP A 185 -24.21 32.68 -89.68
CA ASP A 185 -24.80 32.25 -90.94
C ASP A 185 -25.71 33.32 -91.55
N ARG A 186 -26.52 34.00 -90.72
CA ARG A 186 -27.35 35.11 -91.16
C ARG A 186 -26.53 36.31 -91.62
N GLU A 187 -25.46 36.65 -90.91
CA GLU A 187 -24.52 37.69 -91.33
C GLU A 187 -23.85 37.35 -92.66
N GLN A 188 -23.36 36.13 -92.85
CA GLN A 188 -22.80 35.68 -94.13
C GLN A 188 -23.81 35.79 -95.28
N ARG A 189 -25.07 35.38 -95.05
CA ARG A 189 -26.14 35.53 -96.05
C ARG A 189 -26.43 36.98 -96.40
N ILE A 190 -26.39 37.88 -95.43
CA ILE A 190 -26.54 39.33 -95.66
C ILE A 190 -25.34 39.85 -96.47
N GLN A 191 -24.13 39.43 -96.14
CA GLN A 191 -22.90 39.80 -96.86
C GLN A 191 -22.93 39.36 -98.33
N VAL A 192 -23.27 38.11 -98.61
CA VAL A 192 -23.41 37.56 -99.98
C VAL A 192 -24.48 38.30 -100.80
N ARG A 193 -25.56 38.76 -100.14
CA ARG A 193 -26.63 39.55 -100.77
C ARG A 193 -26.27 41.03 -100.94
N SER A 194 -25.23 41.49 -100.24
CA SER A 194 -24.72 42.86 -100.27
C SER A 194 -23.47 43.05 -101.14
N SER A 195 -22.86 41.97 -101.67
CA SER A 195 -21.83 42.04 -102.72
C SER A 195 -22.50 42.24 -104.09
N PRO A 196 -22.37 43.43 -104.72
CA PRO A 196 -22.79 43.67 -106.09
C PRO A 196 -21.65 43.32 -107.06
N THR A 197 -22.02 42.91 -108.27
CA THR A 197 -21.28 43.18 -109.52
C THR A 197 -20.70 44.59 -109.57
#